data_AF-A0A1Q6GDH4-F1
#
_entry.id   AF-A0A1Q6GDH4-F1
#
_cell.length_a   1.000
_cell.length_b   1.000
_cell.length_c   1.000
_cell.angle_alpha   90.00
_cell.angle_beta   90.00
_cell.angle_gamma   90.00
#
_symmetry.space_group_name_H-M   'P 1'
#
loop_
_entity.id
_entity.type
_entity.pdbx_description
1 polymer ?
#
loop_
_entity_poly.entity_id
_entity_poly.type
_entity_poly.pdbx_seq_one_letter_code
_entity_poly.pdbx_strand_id
1 'polypeptide(L)'
;MRNKLIIAGGGLLIILALFHLSFWSLFNWQEELPKLSAENSGIMQMSAIGFVCLFLSLGMIFISFRKEIANTKLGQALLFTLAIFFLIRTIAEFIFPGSSIELGVFLAICTLVFLIPATVKKI
;
A
#
# COMPACT_ATOMS: atom_id res chain seq x y z
N MET A 1 3.41 -3.04 -21.96
CA MET A 1 4.04 -2.43 -20.77
C MET A 1 3.05 -2.23 -19.62
N ARG A 2 1.89 -1.59 -19.85
CA ARG A 2 0.88 -1.31 -18.81
C ARG A 2 0.45 -2.52 -17.96
N ASN A 3 0.10 -3.64 -18.57
CA ASN A 3 -0.31 -4.84 -17.82
C ASN A 3 0.80 -5.40 -16.92
N LYS A 4 2.07 -5.26 -17.31
CA LYS A 4 3.21 -5.69 -16.47
C LYS A 4 3.31 -4.80 -15.22
N LEU A 5 3.11 -3.49 -15.36
CA LEU A 5 3.09 -2.56 -14.23
C LEU A 5 1.90 -2.83 -13.29
N ILE A 6 0.72 -3.14 -13.82
CA ILE A 6 -0.45 -3.50 -13.00
C ILE A 6 -0.18 -4.79 -12.21
N ILE A 7 0.41 -5.82 -12.84
CA ILE A 7 0.82 -7.03 -12.13
C ILE A 7 1.88 -6.72 -11.05
N ALA A 8 2.88 -5.90 -11.38
CA ALA A 8 3.90 -5.49 -10.43
C ALA A 8 3.30 -4.74 -9.23
N GLY A 9 2.36 -3.82 -9.47
CA GLY A 9 1.60 -3.14 -8.43
C GLY A 9 0.81 -4.10 -7.56
N GLY A 10 0.18 -5.13 -8.16
CA GLY A 10 -0.49 -6.18 -7.41
C GLY A 10 0.46 -6.98 -6.51
N GLY A 11 1.61 -7.40 -7.04
CA GLY A 11 2.65 -8.07 -6.26
C GLY A 11 3.20 -7.20 -5.12
N LEU A 12 3.41 -5.91 -5.38
CA LEU A 12 3.85 -4.94 -4.39
C LEU A 12 2.84 -4.81 -3.23
N LEU A 13 1.54 -4.78 -3.52
CA LEU A 13 0.50 -4.76 -2.48
C LEU A 13 0.52 -6.03 -1.64
N ILE A 14 0.73 -7.20 -2.24
CA ILE A 14 0.86 -8.46 -1.50
C ILE A 14 2.09 -8.43 -0.58
N ILE A 15 3.24 -7.98 -1.10
CA ILE A 15 4.47 -7.84 -0.30
C ILE A 15 4.23 -6.88 0.87
N LEU A 16 3.56 -5.75 0.64
CA LEU A 16 3.17 -4.82 1.71
C LEU A 16 2.26 -5.46 2.75
N ALA A 17 1.28 -6.26 2.33
CA ALA A 17 0.42 -6.99 3.27
C ALA A 17 1.27 -7.91 4.18
N LEU A 18 2.20 -8.68 3.60
CA LEU A 18 3.10 -9.54 4.37
C LEU A 18 4.04 -8.74 5.28
N PHE A 19 4.51 -7.58 4.83
CA PHE A 19 5.32 -6.68 5.65
C PHE A 19 4.55 -6.19 6.89
N HIS A 20 3.26 -5.86 6.78
CA HIS A 20 2.46 -5.45 7.94
C HIS A 20 2.28 -6.59 8.96
N LEU A 21 2.23 -7.85 8.53
CA LEU A 21 2.22 -8.99 9.44
C LEU A 21 3.53 -9.09 10.26
N SER A 22 4.65 -8.62 9.70
CA SER A 22 5.94 -8.64 10.38
C SER A 22 6.09 -7.56 11.45
N PHE A 23 5.17 -6.59 11.55
CA PHE A 23 5.24 -5.50 12.53
C PHE A 23 5.27 -5.98 13.96
N TRP A 24 4.59 -7.09 14.23
CA TRP A 24 4.57 -7.70 15.55
C TRP A 24 5.98 -8.00 16.06
N SER A 25 6.84 -8.51 15.17
CA SER A 25 8.25 -8.82 15.45
C SER A 25 9.15 -7.59 15.27
N LEU A 26 9.04 -6.89 14.14
CA LEU A 26 9.94 -5.77 13.78
C LEU A 26 9.92 -4.62 14.79
N PHE A 27 8.76 -4.36 15.40
CA PHE A 27 8.57 -3.27 16.35
C PHE A 27 8.36 -3.76 17.78
N ASN A 28 8.65 -5.05 18.05
CA ASN A 28 8.56 -5.65 19.38
C ASN A 28 7.21 -5.37 20.07
N TRP A 29 6.11 -5.58 19.35
CA TRP A 29 4.78 -5.17 19.79
C TRP A 29 4.29 -5.93 21.03
N GLN A 30 4.90 -7.08 21.35
CA GLN A 30 4.68 -7.76 22.63
C GLN A 30 5.03 -6.87 23.83
N GLU A 31 6.06 -6.03 23.71
CA GLU A 31 6.55 -5.17 24.79
C GLU A 31 6.09 -3.72 24.63
N GLU A 32 5.97 -3.21 23.40
CA GLU A 32 5.65 -1.81 23.15
C GLU A 32 4.14 -1.49 23.20
N LEU A 33 3.28 -2.37 22.68
CA LEU A 33 1.83 -2.10 22.68
C LEU A 33 1.19 -2.04 24.07
N PRO A 34 1.62 -2.86 25.07
CA PRO A 34 1.10 -2.74 26.44
C PRO A 34 1.43 -1.41 27.13
N LYS A 35 2.38 -0.62 26.60
CA LYS A 35 2.70 0.72 27.13
C LYS A 35 1.67 1.79 26.70
N LEU A 36 0.85 1.49 25.69
CA LEU A 36 -0.25 2.34 25.26
C LEU A 36 -1.52 2.07 26.10
N SER A 37 -2.51 2.96 26.04
CA SER A 37 -3.84 2.63 26.57
C SER A 37 -4.44 1.44 25.81
N ALA A 38 -5.35 0.70 26.44
CA ALA A 38 -5.98 -0.47 25.83
C ALA A 38 -6.66 -0.13 24.49
N GLU A 39 -7.29 1.05 24.41
CA GLU A 39 -7.95 1.54 23.20
C GLU A 39 -6.94 1.80 22.08
N ASN A 40 -5.87 2.54 22.38
CA ASN A 40 -4.84 2.88 21.38
C ASN A 40 -4.06 1.64 20.91
N SER A 41 -3.77 0.71 21.81
CA SER A 41 -3.18 -0.60 21.48
C SER A 41 -4.10 -1.41 20.56
N GLY A 42 -5.40 -1.46 20.85
CA GLY A 42 -6.39 -2.12 20.00
C GLY A 42 -6.51 -1.47 18.62
N ILE A 43 -6.55 -0.14 18.55
CA ILE A 43 -6.62 0.62 17.28
C ILE A 43 -5.39 0.32 16.40
N MET A 44 -4.18 0.30 16.97
CA MET A 44 -2.95 0.00 16.24
C MET A 44 -2.99 -1.39 15.61
N GLN A 45 -3.39 -2.41 16.39
CA GLN A 45 -3.48 -3.79 15.92
C GLN A 45 -4.56 -3.96 14.85
N MET A 46 -5.75 -3.39 15.07
CA MET A 46 -6.82 -3.47 14.09
C MET A 46 -6.49 -2.72 12.80
N SER A 47 -5.75 -1.62 12.87
CA SER A 47 -5.26 -0.92 11.69
C SER A 47 -4.30 -1.81 10.88
N ALA A 48 -3.35 -2.47 11.54
CA ALA A 48 -2.42 -3.36 10.87
C ALA A 48 -3.13 -4.54 10.20
N ILE A 49 -4.06 -5.21 10.91
CA ILE A 49 -4.88 -6.29 10.34
C ILE A 49 -5.72 -5.77 9.16
N GLY A 50 -6.33 -4.59 9.30
CA GLY A 50 -7.08 -3.94 8.24
C GLY A 50 -6.24 -3.69 6.99
N PHE A 51 -5.01 -3.19 7.14
CA PHE A 51 -4.09 -2.98 6.03
C PHE A 51 -3.68 -4.30 5.36
N VAL A 52 -3.43 -5.36 6.12
CA VAL A 52 -3.14 -6.69 5.56
C VAL A 52 -4.30 -7.16 4.69
N CYS A 53 -5.52 -7.12 5.23
CA CYS A 53 -6.72 -7.55 4.51
C CYS A 53 -6.94 -6.74 3.22
N LEU A 54 -6.82 -5.42 3.29
CA LEU A 54 -7.02 -4.53 2.14
C LEU A 54 -5.96 -4.72 1.08
N PHE A 55 -4.67 -4.70 1.45
CA PHE A 55 -3.59 -4.82 0.49
C PHE A 55 -3.52 -6.21 -0.14
N LEU A 56 -3.74 -7.28 0.63
CA LEU A 56 -3.78 -8.63 0.07
C LEU A 56 -4.93 -8.76 -0.94
N SER A 57 -6.12 -8.27 -0.59
CA SER A 57 -7.30 -8.32 -1.47
C SER A 57 -7.08 -7.50 -2.74
N LEU A 58 -6.60 -6.26 -2.62
CA LEU A 58 -6.31 -5.41 -3.77
C LEU A 58 -5.19 -6.00 -4.65
N GLY A 59 -4.16 -6.58 -4.03
CA GLY A 59 -3.08 -7.26 -4.75
C GLY A 59 -3.59 -8.42 -5.60
N MET A 60 -4.45 -9.28 -5.02
CA MET A 60 -5.11 -10.36 -5.77
C MET A 60 -6.00 -9.84 -6.89
N ILE A 61 -6.77 -8.77 -6.65
CA ILE A 61 -7.61 -8.14 -7.68
C ILE A 61 -6.74 -7.61 -8.84
N PHE A 62 -5.61 -6.97 -8.53
CA PHE A 62 -4.69 -6.41 -9.52
C PHE A 62 -4.09 -7.47 -10.45
N ILE A 63 -3.76 -8.64 -9.92
CA ILE A 63 -3.19 -9.74 -10.70
C ILE A 63 -4.28 -10.43 -11.53
N SER A 64 -5.41 -10.77 -10.89
CA SER A 64 -6.50 -11.53 -11.51
C SER A 64 -7.24 -10.74 -12.58
N PHE A 65 -7.57 -9.47 -12.30
CA PHE A 65 -8.39 -8.59 -13.16
C PHE A 65 -7.57 -7.51 -13.87
N ARG A 66 -6.29 -7.79 -14.16
CA ARG A 66 -5.36 -6.82 -14.77
C ARG A 66 -5.87 -6.20 -16.07
N LYS A 67 -6.62 -6.96 -16.89
CA LYS A 67 -7.16 -6.48 -18.17
C LYS A 67 -8.30 -5.50 -17.95
N GLU A 68 -9.17 -5.78 -17.00
CA GLU A 68 -10.29 -4.94 -16.59
C GLU A 68 -9.76 -3.65 -15.95
N ILE A 69 -8.76 -3.76 -15.08
CA ILE A 69 -8.09 -2.59 -14.47
C ILE A 69 -7.46 -1.70 -15.53
N ALA A 70 -6.81 -2.31 -16.54
CA ALA A 70 -6.18 -1.57 -17.62
C ALA A 70 -7.17 -0.83 -18.54
N ASN A 71 -8.38 -1.35 -18.71
CA ASN A 71 -9.24 -0.97 -19.83
C ASN A 71 -10.57 -0.32 -19.43
N THR A 72 -10.96 -0.34 -18.16
CA THR A 72 -12.23 0.22 -17.68
C THR A 72 -12.03 1.56 -16.97
N LYS A 73 -13.11 2.37 -16.88
CA LYS A 73 -13.10 3.61 -16.07
C LYS A 73 -12.91 3.31 -14.58
N LEU A 74 -13.52 2.21 -14.09
CA LEU A 74 -13.36 1.75 -12.71
C LEU A 74 -11.90 1.38 -12.41
N GLY A 75 -11.26 0.63 -13.31
CA GLY A 75 -9.85 0.30 -13.22
C GLY A 75 -8.94 1.52 -13.14
N GLN A 76 -9.22 2.52 -13.98
CA GLN A 76 -8.50 3.79 -13.96
C GLN A 76 -8.69 4.56 -12.65
N ALA A 77 -9.92 4.58 -12.12
CA ALA A 77 -10.19 5.17 -10.81
C ALA A 77 -9.41 4.46 -9.69
N LEU A 78 -9.36 3.11 -9.70
CA LEU A 78 -8.57 2.35 -8.72
C LEU A 78 -7.07 2.68 -8.78
N LEU A 79 -6.50 2.80 -9.98
CA LEU A 79 -5.10 3.18 -10.16
C LEU A 79 -4.82 4.59 -9.61
N PHE A 80 -5.67 5.56 -9.91
CA PHE A 80 -5.52 6.92 -9.37
C PHE A 80 -5.69 6.96 -7.85
N THR A 81 -6.68 6.26 -7.30
CA THR A 81 -6.89 6.19 -5.85
C THR A 81 -5.66 5.61 -5.13
N LEU A 82 -5.06 4.54 -5.67
CA LEU A 82 -3.83 3.98 -5.09
C LEU A 82 -2.63 4.91 -5.26
N ALA A 83 -2.49 5.59 -6.41
CA ALA A 83 -1.44 6.58 -6.60
C ALA A 83 -1.54 7.72 -5.56
N ILE A 84 -2.76 8.24 -5.33
CA ILE A 84 -3.03 9.27 -4.33
C ILE A 84 -2.77 8.73 -2.92
N PHE A 85 -3.20 7.51 -2.61
CA PHE A 85 -2.93 6.87 -1.32
C PHE A 85 -1.42 6.83 -1.02
N PHE A 86 -0.61 6.32 -1.95
CA PHE A 86 0.84 6.26 -1.75
C PHE A 86 1.49 7.64 -1.75
N LEU A 87 0.95 8.62 -2.48
CA LEU A 87 1.44 9.99 -2.45
C LEU A 87 1.20 10.63 -1.07
N ILE A 88 -0.02 10.48 -0.52
CA ILE A 88 -0.35 10.95 0.83
C ILE A 88 0.56 10.26 1.85
N ARG A 89 0.78 8.95 1.72
CA ARG A 89 1.72 8.21 2.60
C ARG A 89 3.15 8.74 2.48
N THR A 90 3.63 9.05 1.28
CA THR A 90 4.95 9.64 1.04
C THR A 90 5.08 11.00 1.73
N ILE A 91 4.05 11.86 1.63
CA ILE A 91 4.06 13.16 2.29
C ILE A 91 4.02 12.99 3.81
N ALA A 92 3.14 12.10 4.31
CA ALA A 92 3.00 11.83 5.74
C ALA A 92 4.28 11.27 6.37
N GLU A 93 5.07 10.49 5.63
CA GLU A 93 6.38 9.99 6.06
C GLU A 93 7.30 11.12 6.53
N PHE A 94 7.24 12.29 5.90
CA PHE A 94 8.07 13.44 6.29
C PHE A 94 7.40 14.42 7.27
N ILE A 95 6.13 14.19 7.62
CA ILE A 95 5.39 14.98 8.61
C ILE A 95 5.47 14.34 9.99
N PHE A 96 5.36 13.02 10.09
CA PHE A 96 5.32 12.31 11.36
C PHE A 96 6.73 11.93 11.86
N PRO A 97 6.94 11.82 13.18
CA PRO A 97 8.21 11.36 13.75
C PRO A 97 8.55 9.93 13.33
N GLY A 98 9.85 9.61 13.27
CA GLY A 98 10.34 8.29 12.84
C GLY A 98 10.53 8.16 11.33
N SER A 99 10.64 9.28 10.62
CA SER A 99 10.78 9.34 9.17
C SER A 99 12.10 8.74 8.66
N SER A 100 12.04 8.10 7.49
CA SER A 100 13.21 7.58 6.77
C SER A 100 13.18 8.03 5.30
N ILE A 101 14.32 8.48 4.78
CA ILE A 101 14.46 8.83 3.35
C ILE A 101 14.25 7.57 2.50
N GLU A 102 14.77 6.43 2.93
CA GLU A 102 14.63 5.15 2.25
C GLU A 102 13.15 4.74 2.13
N LEU A 103 12.40 4.85 3.23
CA LEU A 103 10.96 4.57 3.22
C LEU A 103 10.18 5.58 2.37
N GLY A 104 10.52 6.86 2.44
CA GLY A 104 9.93 7.90 1.60
C GLY A 104 10.16 7.66 0.11
N VAL A 105 11.39 7.28 -0.29
CA VAL A 105 11.71 6.91 -1.68
C VAL A 105 10.93 5.67 -2.10
N PHE A 106 10.85 4.65 -1.24
CA PHE A 106 10.06 3.45 -1.53
C PHE A 106 8.57 3.79 -1.75
N LEU A 107 7.97 4.62 -0.89
CA LEU A 107 6.57 5.06 -1.04
C LEU A 107 6.37 5.89 -2.32
N ALA A 108 7.34 6.75 -2.68
CA ALA A 108 7.32 7.50 -3.93
C ALA A 108 7.36 6.58 -5.16
N ILE A 109 8.17 5.52 -5.11
CA ILE A 109 8.19 4.48 -6.16
C ILE A 109 6.83 3.79 -6.24
N CYS A 110 6.20 3.47 -5.11
CA CYS A 110 4.85 2.91 -5.10
C CYS A 110 3.85 3.85 -5.81
N THR A 111 3.89 5.16 -5.52
CA THR A 111 3.07 6.16 -6.23
C THR A 111 3.26 6.06 -7.74
N LEU A 112 4.49 6.01 -8.23
CA LEU A 112 4.78 5.94 -9.66
C LEU A 112 4.27 4.64 -10.30
N VAL A 113 4.39 3.50 -9.60
CA VAL A 113 3.90 2.19 -10.07
C VAL A 113 2.40 2.23 -10.39
N PHE A 114 1.60 2.99 -9.65
CA PHE A 114 0.17 3.14 -9.91
C PHE A 114 -0.16 4.34 -10.81
N LEU A 115 0.57 5.45 -10.72
CA LEU A 115 0.31 6.66 -11.49
C LEU A 115 0.65 6.52 -12.98
N ILE A 116 1.75 5.83 -13.31
CA ILE A 116 2.17 5.61 -14.71
C ILE A 116 1.07 4.86 -15.50
N PRO A 117 0.59 3.67 -15.08
CA PRO A 117 -0.47 2.99 -15.81
C PRO A 117 -1.82 3.74 -15.78
N ALA A 118 -2.05 4.66 -14.83
CA ALA A 118 -3.25 5.51 -14.78
C ALA A 118 -3.27 6.60 -15.86
N THR A 119 -2.09 7.10 -16.24
CA THR A 119 -1.90 8.26 -17.14
C THR A 119 -1.51 7.86 -18.57
N VAL A 120 -0.91 6.68 -18.76
CA VAL A 120 -0.55 6.18 -20.10
C VAL A 120 -1.79 5.79 -20.90
N LYS A 121 -1.95 6.38 -22.10
CA LYS A 121 -3.06 6.11 -23.01
C LYS A 121 -3.24 4.61 -23.28
N LYS A 122 -4.50 4.18 -23.46
CA LYS A 122 -4.87 2.86 -23.98
C LYS A 122 -4.32 2.73 -25.39
N ILE A 123 -3.14 2.10 -25.52
CA ILE A 123 -2.69 1.50 -26.77
C ILE A 123 -3.47 0.21 -26.94
#